data_AF-A0A932DCA9-F1
#
_entry.id   AF-A0A932DCA9-F1
#
_cell.length_a   1.000
_cell.length_b   1.000
_cell.length_c   1.000
_cell.angle_alpha   90.00
_cell.angle_beta   90.00
_cell.angle_gamma   90.00
#
_symmetry.space_group_name_H-M   'P 1'
#
loop_
_entity.id
_entity.type
_entity.pdbx_description
1 polymer ?
#
loop_
_entity_poly.entity_id
_entity_poly.type
_entity_poly.pdbx_seq_one_letter_code
_entity_poly.pdbx_strand_id
1 'polypeptide(L)' 'MAGATSPQLQTEMEIVKAIRETRRTPVQRNTFYEPIKVWDAALTASEAEPPSGQSKVLEDNLATA' A
#
# COMPACT_ATOMS: atom_id res chain seq x y z
N MET A 1 -15.11 36.04 3.59
CA MET A 1 -14.40 34.90 4.21
C MET A 1 -13.59 34.21 3.11
N ALA A 2 -12.26 34.35 3.13
CA ALA A 2 -11.38 33.71 2.15
C ALA A 2 -11.13 32.25 2.54
N GLY A 3 -12.17 31.43 2.40
CA GLY A 3 -12.12 29.98 2.56
C GLY A 3 -11.83 29.29 1.23
N ALA A 4 -10.76 29.71 0.54
CA ALA A 4 -10.21 28.86 -0.50
C ALA A 4 -9.69 27.63 0.24
N THR A 5 -10.40 26.51 0.14
CA THR A 5 -9.87 25.20 0.48
C THR A 5 -8.63 25.04 -0.38
N SER A 6 -7.50 25.41 0.20
CA SER A 6 -6.18 25.26 -0.35
C SER A 6 -6.08 23.85 -0.96
N PRO A 7 -5.85 23.69 -2.28
CA PRO A 7 -5.71 22.37 -2.90
C PRO A 7 -4.58 21.52 -2.27
N GLN A 8 -3.77 22.15 -1.41
CA GLN A 8 -2.67 21.57 -0.65
C GLN A 8 -3.08 20.55 0.43
N LEU A 9 -4.37 20.41 0.79
CA LEU A 9 -4.82 19.48 1.83
C LEU A 9 -5.81 18.43 1.29
N GLN A 10 -5.44 17.70 0.25
CA GLN A 10 -6.02 16.37 0.08
C GLN A 10 -5.40 15.46 1.14
N THR A 11 -6.23 14.90 2.01
CA THR A 11 -5.73 13.98 3.04
C THR A 11 -5.25 12.68 2.39
N GLU A 12 -4.27 12.01 3.02
CA GLU A 12 -3.76 10.71 2.53
C GLU A 12 -4.92 9.71 2.29
N MET A 13 -5.94 9.73 3.15
CA MET A 13 -7.11 8.87 3.02
C MET A 13 -7.97 9.20 1.81
N GLU A 14 -8.16 10.48 1.48
CA GLU A 14 -8.91 10.88 0.29
C GLU A 14 -8.21 10.46 -1.00
N ILE A 15 -6.88 10.58 -1.05
CA ILE A 15 -6.08 10.13 -2.19
C ILE A 15 -6.17 8.61 -2.33
N VAL A 16 -5.99 7.87 -1.22
CA VAL A 16 -6.13 6.41 -1.21
C VAL A 16 -7.52 6.00 -1.68
N LYS A 17 -8.58 6.69 -1.24
CA LYS A 17 -9.95 6.45 -1.67
C LYS A 17 -10.13 6.69 -3.17
N ALA A 18 -9.70 7.84 -3.69
CA ALA A 18 -9.82 8.18 -5.11
C ALA A 18 -9.09 7.16 -6.00
N ILE A 19 -7.89 6.72 -5.60
CA ILE A 19 -7.14 5.70 -6.35
C ILE A 19 -7.90 4.36 -6.36
N ARG A 20 -8.46 3.94 -5.22
CA ARG A 20 -9.29 2.72 -5.14
C ARG A 20 -10.54 2.79 -6.02
N GLU A 21 -11.19 3.95 -6.10
CA GLU A 21 -12.35 4.18 -6.99
C GLU A 21 -12.00 3.97 -8.47
N THR A 22 -10.75 4.23 -8.87
CA THR A 22 -10.25 3.94 -10.23
C THR A 22 -9.82 2.49 -10.45
N ARG A 23 -10.02 1.60 -9.46
CA ARG A 23 -9.53 0.20 -9.46
C ARG A 23 -8.02 0.08 -9.62
N ARG A 24 -7.26 1.02 -9.03
CA ARG A 24 -5.80 0.97 -8.96
C ARG A 24 -5.35 0.72 -7.53
N THR A 25 -4.15 0.15 -7.37
CA THR A 25 -3.53 -0.04 -6.06
C THR A 25 -2.82 1.24 -5.62
N PRO A 26 -3.20 1.84 -4.48
CA PRO A 26 -2.50 2.99 -3.91
C PRO A 26 -1.11 2.57 -3.39
N VAL A 27 -0.09 3.34 -3.76
CA VAL A 27 1.31 3.11 -3.33
C VAL A 27 1.95 4.44 -2.96
N GLN A 28 2.48 4.54 -1.74
CA GLN A 28 3.35 5.63 -1.31
C GLN A 28 4.77 5.35 -1.77
N ARG A 29 5.44 6.34 -2.35
CA ARG A 29 6.79 6.21 -2.92
C ARG A 29 7.73 7.29 -2.40
N ASN A 30 9.02 6.99 -2.41
CA ASN A 30 10.09 7.98 -2.20
C ASN A 30 10.39 8.74 -3.52
N THR A 31 11.37 9.65 -3.48
CA THR A 31 11.84 10.40 -4.66
C THR A 31 12.53 9.56 -5.72
N PHE A 32 12.94 8.33 -5.38
CA PHE A 32 13.48 7.33 -6.30
C PHE A 32 12.38 6.40 -6.87
N TYR A 33 11.10 6.71 -6.61
CA TYR A 33 9.94 5.92 -6.99
C TYR A 33 9.87 4.52 -6.36
N GLU A 34 10.66 4.26 -5.32
CA GLU A 34 10.65 3.00 -4.59
C GLU A 34 9.45 2.95 -3.64
N PRO A 35 8.74 1.81 -3.51
CA PRO A 35 7.60 1.67 -2.61
C PRO A 35 8.00 1.81 -1.14
N ILE A 36 7.33 2.72 -0.43
CA ILE A 36 7.39 2.83 1.04
C ILE A 36 6.23 2.05 1.67
N LYS A 37 5.03 2.14 1.06
CA LYS A 37 3.80 1.52 1.56
C LYS A 37 2.88 1.18 0.40
N VAL A 38 2.38 -0.06 0.38
CA VAL A 38 1.43 -0.56 -0.62
C VAL A 38 0.12 -0.89 0.07
N TRP A 39 -0.99 -0.29 -0.38
CA TRP A 39 -2.32 -0.59 0.12
C TRP A 39 -2.97 -1.66 -0.73
N ASP A 40 -2.37 -2.86 -0.77
CA ASP A 40 -2.96 -4.01 -1.44
C ASP A 40 -4.28 -4.37 -0.75
N ALA A 41 -5.38 -3.95 -1.38
CA ALA A 41 -6.66 -4.56 -1.15
C ALA A 41 -6.61 -5.85 -1.94
N ALA A 42 -6.49 -6.99 -1.25
CA ALA A 42 -6.44 -8.31 -1.86
C ALA A 42 -7.58 -8.48 -2.89
N LEU A 43 -7.27 -8.17 -4.14
CA LEU A 43 -7.91 -8.65 -5.35
C LEU A 43 -6.79 -9.38 -6.07
N THR A 44 -6.61 -10.61 -5.64
CA THR A 44 -5.87 -11.64 -6.36
C THR A 44 -6.25 -11.61 -7.84
N ALA A 45 -5.33 -11.17 -8.72
CA ALA A 45 -4.99 -11.84 -9.97
C ALA A 45 -4.00 -11.01 -10.82
N SER A 46 -2.93 -11.71 -11.22
CA SER A 46 -1.94 -11.39 -12.27
C SER A 46 -0.74 -10.50 -11.93
N GLU A 47 0.29 -11.21 -11.45
CA GLU A 47 1.67 -11.24 -11.99
C GLU A 47 2.48 -9.94 -12.01
N ALA A 48 3.27 -9.73 -10.96
CA ALA A 48 4.73 -9.84 -11.04
C ALA A 48 5.34 -9.92 -9.62
N GLU A 49 6.01 -11.06 -9.37
CA GLU A 49 6.81 -11.46 -8.20
C GLU A 49 6.10 -11.74 -6.85
N PRO A 50 6.37 -12.92 -6.24
CA PRO A 50 5.90 -13.20 -4.88
C PRO A 50 6.77 -12.43 -3.87
N PRO A 51 6.21 -11.88 -2.76
CA PRO A 51 7.03 -11.64 -1.60
C PRO A 51 7.39 -13.02 -1.02
N SER A 52 8.58 -13.52 -1.36
CA SER A 52 9.20 -14.66 -0.67
C SER A 52 9.59 -14.23 0.74
N GLY A 53 8.58 -14.04 1.60
CA GLY A 53 8.70 -13.56 2.97
C GLY A 53 8.09 -14.49 4.01
N GLN A 54 7.70 -15.72 3.64
CA GLN A 54 7.52 -16.79 4.62
C GLN A 54 8.91 -17.36 4.92
N SER A 55 9.57 -16.70 5.85
CA SER A 55 10.90 -17.05 6.31
C SER A 55 10.79 -18.36 7.10
N LYS A 56 11.26 -19.48 6.53
CA LYS A 56 11.27 -20.87 7.11
C LYS A 56 11.67 -20.94 8.59
N VAL A 57 12.40 -19.93 9.05
CA VAL A 57 12.83 -19.76 10.44
C VAL A 57 11.68 -19.48 11.42
N LEU A 58 10.53 -18.96 10.98
CA LEU A 58 9.41 -18.66 11.88
C LEU A 58 8.56 -19.91 12.17
N GLU A 59 8.45 -20.82 11.20
CA GLU A 59 7.72 -22.08 11.37
C GLU A 59 8.45 -23.05 12.29
N ASP A 60 9.78 -23.14 12.19
CA ASP A 60 10.60 -24.04 13.02
C ASP A 60 10.61 -23.64 14.51
N ASN A 61 10.41 -22.36 14.82
CA ASN A 61 10.37 -21.87 16.21
C ASN A 61 9.00 -22.10 16.90
N LEU A 62 7.93 -22.39 16.14
CA LEU A 62 6.59 -22.62 16.70
C LEU A 62 6.34 -24.08 17.09
N ALA A 63 7.17 -25.02 16.62
CA ALA A 63 7.00 -26.45 16.83
C ALA A 63 7.62 -26.99 18.14
N THR A 64 8.01 -26.13 19.08
CA THR A 64 8.45 -26.55 20.42
C THR A 64 7.82 -25.64 21.48
N ALA A 65 6.62 -26.04 21.92
CA ALA A 65 6.02 -25.69 23.20
C ALA A 65 5.08 -26.83 23.62
#